data_AF-A0A2V9N563-F1
#
_entry.id   AF-A0A2V9N563-F1
#
_cell.length_a   1.000
_cell.length_b   1.000
_cell.length_c   1.000
_cell.angle_alpha   90.00
_cell.angle_beta   90.00
_cell.angle_gamma   90.00
#
_symmetry.space_group_name_H-M   'P 1'
#
loop_
_entity.id
_entity.type
_entity.pdbx_description
1 polymer ?
#
loop_
_entity_poly.entity_id
_entity_poly.type
_entity_poly.pdbx_seq_one_letter_code
_entity_poly.pdbx_strand_id
1 'polypeptide(L)'
;MKRLFFALVLCAVFSYALAGAHAAGVDNKKETGTMPKVGDLAPDFRMQYFDGHDLKDVTLAQYRGKQQVVLAFYIFAFTGG
;
A
#
# COMPACT_ATOMS: atom_id res chain seq x y z
N MET A 1 -36.03 12.67 27.06
CA MET A 1 -34.61 12.53 27.51
C MET A 1 -33.92 11.25 26.99
N LYS A 2 -34.57 10.07 26.93
CA LYS A 2 -33.95 8.80 26.48
C LYS A 2 -33.40 8.79 25.03
N ARG A 3 -34.03 9.53 24.11
CA ARG A 3 -33.58 9.69 22.71
C ARG A 3 -32.30 10.52 22.58
N LEU A 4 -32.08 11.45 23.52
CA LEU A 4 -30.88 12.29 23.56
C LEU A 4 -29.67 11.49 24.07
N PHE A 5 -29.89 10.61 25.06
CA PHE A 5 -28.86 9.68 25.54
C PHE A 5 -28.48 8.64 24.48
N PHE A 6 -29.46 8.13 23.71
CA PHE A 6 -29.17 7.19 22.62
C PHE A 6 -28.35 7.82 21.49
N ALA A 7 -28.64 9.07 21.12
CA ALA A 7 -27.86 9.79 20.10
C ALA A 7 -26.42 10.06 20.55
N LEU A 8 -26.21 10.40 21.82
CA LEU A 8 -24.89 10.68 22.37
C LEU A 8 -24.02 9.41 22.44
N VAL A 9 -24.61 8.27 22.78
CA VAL A 9 -23.91 6.97 22.76
C VAL A 9 -23.58 6.54 21.32
N LEU A 10 -24.49 6.76 20.36
CA LEU A 10 -24.23 6.41 18.96
C LEU A 10 -23.10 7.27 18.34
N CYS A 11 -23.05 8.57 18.65
CA CYS A 11 -21.97 9.46 18.24
C CYS A 11 -20.62 9.06 18.87
N ALA A 12 -20.61 8.62 20.14
CA ALA A 12 -19.40 8.17 20.80
C ALA A 12 -18.81 6.91 20.15
N VAL A 13 -19.65 5.96 19.73
CA VAL A 13 -19.22 4.74 19.03
C VAL A 13 -18.71 5.05 17.62
N PHE A 14 -19.38 5.95 16.90
CA PHE A 14 -18.93 6.36 15.54
C PHE A 14 -17.59 7.10 15.56
N SER A 15 -17.35 7.90 16.61
CA SER A 15 -16.09 8.62 16.82
C SER A 15 -14.91 7.66 17.06
N TYR A 16 -15.16 6.52 17.73
CA TYR A 16 -14.14 5.52 18.01
C TYR A 16 -13.74 4.72 16.76
N ALA A 17 -14.68 4.48 15.84
CA ALA A 17 -14.41 3.75 14.59
C ALA A 17 -13.54 4.55 13.61
N LEU A 18 -13.59 5.88 13.63
CA LEU A 18 -12.80 6.74 12.72
C LEU A 18 -11.37 6.99 13.23
N ALA A 19 -11.09 6.73 14.51
CA ALA A 19 -9.75 6.86 15.08
C ALA A 19 -8.79 5.72 14.67
N GLY A 20 -9.31 4.58 14.20
CA GLY A 20 -8.50 3.41 13.80
C GLY A 20 -7.91 3.47 12.39
N ALA A 21 -8.30 4.44 11.55
CA ALA A 21 -7.93 4.46 10.12
C ALA A 21 -6.73 5.37 9.76
N HIS A 22 -6.12 6.06 10.73
CA HIS A 22 -4.99 6.99 10.48
C HIS A 22 -3.68 6.52 11.12
N ALA A 23 -3.32 5.25 10.92
CA ALA A 23 -2.01 4.73 11.27
C ALA A 23 -1.41 3.93 10.10
N ALA A 24 -1.24 4.61 8.96
CA ALA A 24 -0.31 4.18 7.92
C ALA A 24 0.61 5.35 7.60
N GLY A 25 1.42 5.73 8.60
CA GLY A 25 2.58 6.57 8.36
C GLY A 25 3.51 5.84 7.41
N VAL A 26 3.64 6.36 6.19
CA VAL A 26 4.67 5.94 5.25
C VAL A 26 6.01 6.30 5.90
N ASP A 27 6.68 5.28 6.43
CA ASP A 27 8.05 5.39 6.92
C ASP A 27 8.95 5.76 5.73
N ASN A 28 9.16 7.05 5.54
CA ASN A 28 10.07 7.59 4.54
C ASN A 28 11.49 7.52 5.10
N LYS A 29 11.93 6.31 5.43
CA LYS A 29 13.35 6.05 5.61
C LYS A 29 13.98 6.20 4.24
N LYS A 30 14.61 7.36 4.00
CA LYS A 30 15.58 7.54 2.91
C LYS A 30 16.69 6.53 3.14
N GLU A 31 16.50 5.33 2.60
CA GLU A 31 17.55 4.34 2.53
C GLU A 31 18.57 4.87 1.53
N THR A 32 19.64 5.45 2.04
CA THR A 32 20.92 5.53 1.34
C THR A 32 21.46 4.11 1.25
N GLY A 33 20.76 3.28 0.47
CA GLY A 33 20.85 1.84 0.51
C GLY A 33 22.04 1.34 -0.29
N THR A 34 22.98 0.70 0.38
CA THR A 34 23.88 -0.27 -0.24
C THR A 34 23.05 -1.25 -1.07
N MET A 35 23.51 -1.60 -2.28
CA MET A 35 22.79 -2.52 -3.15
C MET A 35 22.53 -3.86 -2.42
N PRO A 36 21.26 -4.31 -2.34
CA PRO A 36 20.91 -5.54 -1.63
C PRO A 36 21.57 -6.75 -2.32
N LYS A 37 21.93 -7.77 -1.53
CA LYS A 37 22.54 -8.99 -2.02
C LYS A 37 21.46 -10.04 -2.31
N VAL A 38 21.81 -11.03 -3.13
CA VAL A 38 20.94 -12.19 -3.35
C VAL A 38 20.72 -12.93 -2.04
N GLY A 39 19.45 -13.24 -1.73
CA GLY A 39 19.03 -13.85 -0.47
C GLY A 39 18.49 -12.84 0.53
N ASP A 40 18.81 -11.55 0.38
CA ASP A 40 18.19 -10.49 1.19
C ASP A 40 16.71 -10.32 0.81
N LEU A 41 15.93 -9.75 1.73
CA LEU A 41 14.56 -9.37 1.43
C LEU A 41 14.56 -8.34 0.31
N ALA A 42 13.86 -8.65 -0.79
CA ALA A 42 13.71 -7.72 -1.90
C ALA A 42 13.05 -6.41 -1.42
N PRO A 43 13.66 -5.24 -1.70
CA PRO A 43 13.10 -3.94 -1.36
C PRO A 43 11.71 -3.77 -1.95
N ASP A 44 10.81 -3.16 -1.19
CA ASP A 44 9.49 -2.86 -1.71
C ASP A 44 9.56 -1.69 -2.70
N PHE A 45 8.65 -1.69 -3.67
CA PHE A 45 8.45 -0.58 -4.59
C PHE A 45 6.96 -0.31 -4.74
N ARG A 46 6.61 0.90 -5.16
CA ARG A 46 5.27 1.24 -5.64
C ARG A 46 5.40 1.84 -7.03
N MET A 47 4.66 1.29 -7.99
CA MET A 47 4.62 1.78 -9.36
C MET A 47 3.20 1.78 -9.89
N GLN A 48 2.93 2.60 -10.90
CA GLN A 48 1.70 2.51 -11.68
C GLN A 48 1.94 1.60 -12.89
N TYR A 49 0.99 0.72 -13.18
CA TYR A 49 0.94 -0.06 -14.42
C TYR A 49 -0.38 0.21 -15.14
N PHE A 50 -0.37 0.13 -16.46
CA PHE A 50 -1.57 0.22 -17.28
C PHE A 50 -2.04 -1.20 -17.63
N ASP A 51 -3.33 -1.47 -17.47
CA ASP A 51 -3.91 -2.79 -17.73
C ASP A 51 -4.72 -2.87 -19.03
N GLY A 52 -4.77 -1.79 -19.80
CA GLY A 52 -5.60 -1.65 -21.00
C GLY A 52 -6.78 -0.69 -20.84
N HIS A 53 -7.13 -0.31 -19.60
CA HIS A 53 -8.25 0.60 -19.31
C HIS A 53 -7.85 1.77 -18.43
N ASP A 54 -7.15 1.49 -17.33
CA ASP A 54 -6.79 2.48 -16.33
C ASP A 54 -5.39 2.23 -15.74
N LEU A 55 -4.86 3.28 -15.10
CA LEU A 55 -3.62 3.17 -14.35
C LEU A 55 -3.92 2.61 -12.95
N LYS A 56 -3.20 1.56 -12.59
CA LYS A 56 -3.34 0.86 -11.31
C LYS A 56 -2.04 0.87 -10.54
N ASP A 57 -2.14 1.00 -9.23
CA ASP A 57 -0.99 0.90 -8.35
C ASP A 57 -0.64 -0.55 -8.04
N VAL A 58 0.64 -0.89 -8.14
CA VAL A 58 1.20 -2.18 -7.74
C VAL A 58 2.33 -1.97 -6.74
N THR A 59 2.42 -2.85 -5.74
CA THR A 59 3.59 -2.94 -4.86
C THR A 59 4.12 -4.37 -4.78
N LEU A 60 5.41 -4.54 -4.53
CA LEU A 60 6.00 -5.88 -4.39
C LEU A 60 5.43 -6.60 -3.17
N ALA A 61 5.15 -5.87 -2.08
CA ALA A 61 4.59 -6.42 -0.86
C ALA A 61 3.24 -7.16 -1.07
N GLN A 62 2.44 -6.80 -2.08
CA GLN A 62 1.17 -7.47 -2.38
C GLN A 62 1.33 -8.96 -2.68
N TYR A 63 2.50 -9.37 -3.18
CA TYR A 63 2.82 -10.71 -3.65
C TYR A 63 3.57 -11.58 -2.63
N ARG A 64 4.15 -10.97 -1.58
CA ARG A 64 4.95 -11.69 -0.57
C ARG A 64 4.13 -12.83 0.06
N GLY A 65 4.70 -14.04 0.06
CA GLY A 65 4.07 -15.24 0.61
C GLY A 65 2.87 -15.78 -0.18
N LYS A 66 2.48 -15.15 -1.30
CA LYS A 66 1.34 -15.58 -2.13
C LYS A 66 1.78 -16.18 -3.45
N GLN A 67 2.82 -15.64 -4.06
CA GLN A 67 3.32 -16.10 -5.36
C GLN A 67 4.82 -15.80 -5.50
N GLN A 68 5.49 -16.62 -6.31
CA GLN A 68 6.85 -16.35 -6.74
C GLN A 68 6.83 -15.26 -7.82
N VAL A 69 7.70 -14.25 -7.69
CA VAL A 69 7.73 -13.08 -8.57
C VAL A 69 9.05 -13.05 -9.33
N VAL A 70 8.98 -12.83 -10.64
CA VAL A 70 10.14 -12.52 -11.49
C VAL A 70 10.03 -11.05 -11.87
N LEU A 71 11.07 -10.26 -11.54
CA LEU A 71 11.16 -8.84 -11.89
C LEU A 71 12.29 -8.64 -12.91
N ALA A 72 11.98 -8.03 -14.05
CA ALA A 72 12.93 -7.74 -15.12
C ALA A 72 12.88 -6.25 -15.47
N PHE A 73 14.03 -5.67 -15.78
CA PHE A 73 14.18 -4.29 -16.21
C PHE A 73 14.62 -4.24 -17.67
N TYR A 74 13.97 -3.39 -18.45
CA TYR A 74 14.28 -3.17 -19.87
C TYR A 74 14.63 -1.69 -20.07
N ILE A 75 15.67 -1.40 -20.86
CA ILE A 75 16.10 -0.01 -21.12
C ILE A 75 15.03 0.74 -21.91
N PHE A 76 14.39 0.06 -22.86
CA PHE A 76 13.24 0.56 -23.60
C PHE A 76 12.17 -0.53 -23.67
N ALA A 77 10.94 -0.19 -23.29
CA ALA A 77 9.79 -1.05 -23.40
C ALA A 77 8.80 -0.42 -24.39
N PHE A 78 8.63 -1.03 -25.56
CA PHE A 78 7.68 -0.58 -26.58
C PHE A 78 6.27 -1.11 -26.26
N THR A 79 5.75 -0.75 -25.08
CA THR A 79 4.38 -1.09 -24.66
C THR A 79 3.41 -0.03 -25.20
N GLY A 80 2.35 -0.46 -25.90
CA GLY A 80 1.35 0.43 -26.49
C GLY A 80 0.31 0.91 -25.48
N GLY A 81 0.76 1.66 -24.47
CA GLY A 81 -0.10 2.19 -23.40
C GLY A 81 -1.34 2.91 -23.90
#